data_AF-A0A8T1A9V0-F1
#
_entry.id   AF-A0A8T1A9V0-F1
#
_cell.length_a   1.000
_cell.length_b   1.000
_cell.length_c   1.000
_cell.angle_alpha   90.00
_cell.angle_beta   90.00
_cell.angle_gamma   90.00
#
_symmetry.space_group_name_H-M   'P 1'
#
loop_
_entity.id
_entity.type
_entity.pdbx_description
1 polymer ?
#
loop_
_entity_poly.entity_id
_entity_poly.type
_entity_poly.pdbx_seq_one_letter_code
_entity_poly.pdbx_strand_id
1 'polypeptide(L)'
;MLISSLDRSDGIPGSISRPFETAEVELYLSGSDGQLRQKFVYANRPDFYKEVLYEDIRDRYGDKIPQDDTDSIVNGETKFFVFPDDRHWGFHVLPVARRNERLYLGSQKLLPFETDLSELDFFDGMK
;
A
#
# COMPACT_ATOMS: atom_id res chain seq x y z
N MET A 1 -10.75 15.19 1.61
CA MET A 1 -10.22 14.98 0.25
C MET A 1 -10.49 13.53 -0.11
N LEU A 2 -11.36 13.29 -1.10
CA LEU A 2 -11.98 11.99 -1.38
C LEU A 2 -11.01 11.10 -2.17
N ILE A 3 -10.85 9.85 -1.76
CA ILE A 3 -10.08 8.85 -2.51
C ILE A 3 -10.77 8.65 -3.85
N SER A 4 -10.05 8.89 -4.95
CA SER A 4 -10.46 8.47 -6.28
C SER A 4 -10.61 6.95 -6.26
N SER A 5 -11.86 6.52 -6.43
CA SER A 5 -12.33 5.16 -6.66
C SER A 5 -11.22 4.22 -7.13
N LEU A 6 -10.77 3.31 -6.25
CA LEU A 6 -10.29 2.00 -6.69
C LEU A 6 -11.54 1.26 -7.15
N ASP A 7 -11.99 1.59 -8.36
CA ASP A 7 -13.04 0.84 -9.01
C ASP A 7 -12.54 -0.58 -9.18
N ARG A 8 -13.45 -1.53 -9.00
CA ARG A 8 -13.19 -2.97 -8.94
C ARG A 8 -12.42 -3.40 -10.21
N SER A 9 -11.10 -3.50 -10.14
CA SER A 9 -10.26 -3.76 -11.31
C SER A 9 -9.25 -4.85 -10.98
N ASP A 10 -9.64 -6.09 -11.26
CA ASP A 10 -8.79 -7.19 -11.74
C ASP A 10 -7.40 -7.44 -11.09
N GLY A 11 -7.19 -7.05 -9.83
CA GLY A 11 -5.87 -7.15 -9.18
C GLY A 11 -4.84 -6.13 -9.69
N ILE A 12 -5.29 -5.04 -10.31
CA ILE A 12 -4.41 -3.99 -10.84
C ILE A 12 -3.83 -3.16 -9.67
N PRO A 13 -2.51 -2.95 -9.61
CA PRO A 13 -1.87 -2.06 -8.64
C PRO A 13 -2.46 -0.65 -8.72
N GLY A 14 -2.87 -0.10 -7.58
CA GLY A 14 -3.28 1.28 -7.43
C GLY A 14 -2.19 2.13 -6.76
N SER A 15 -2.32 3.45 -6.80
CA SER A 15 -1.44 4.32 -6.04
C SER A 15 -2.13 5.60 -5.57
N ILE A 16 -1.55 6.24 -4.55
CA ILE A 16 -2.00 7.52 -4.05
C ILE A 16 -0.81 8.41 -3.69
N SER A 17 -0.78 9.63 -4.21
CA SER A 17 0.28 10.60 -3.92
C SER A 17 -0.09 11.51 -2.75
N ARG A 18 0.89 11.79 -1.88
CA ARG A 18 0.78 12.71 -0.74
C ARG A 18 2.11 13.43 -0.51
N PRO A 19 2.12 14.59 0.17
CA PRO A 19 3.36 15.20 0.64
C PRO A 19 4.17 14.23 1.51
N PHE A 20 5.49 14.28 1.43
CA PHE A 20 6.40 13.39 2.17
C PHE A 20 6.14 13.40 3.70
N GLU A 21 5.77 14.56 4.24
CA GLU A 21 5.46 14.78 5.67
C GLU A 21 4.14 14.14 6.14
N THR A 22 3.38 13.52 5.24
CA THR A 22 2.11 12.87 5.59
C THR A 22 2.38 11.74 6.56
N ALA A 23 1.91 11.87 7.80
CA ALA A 23 2.17 10.91 8.86
C ALA A 23 1.34 9.62 8.71
N GLU A 24 0.14 9.71 8.14
CA GLU A 24 -0.78 8.58 8.00
C GLU A 24 -1.55 8.65 6.68
N VAL A 25 -1.78 7.47 6.09
CA VAL A 25 -2.65 7.30 4.93
C VAL A 25 -3.78 6.35 5.32
N GLU A 26 -5.01 6.84 5.18
CA GLU A 26 -6.22 6.06 5.43
C GLU A 26 -6.66 5.41 4.11
N LEU A 27 -6.93 4.10 4.16
CA LEU A 27 -7.45 3.34 3.03
C LEU A 27 -8.82 2.79 3.40
N TYR A 28 -9.78 2.94 2.50
CA TYR A 28 -11.17 2.58 2.71
C TYR A 28 -11.56 1.45 1.75
N LEU A 29 -11.99 0.32 2.31
CA LEU A 29 -12.54 -0.80 1.56
C LEU A 29 -14.06 -0.69 1.56
N SER A 30 -14.65 -0.48 0.39
CA SER A 30 -16.10 -0.46 0.21
C SER A 30 -16.61 -1.75 -0.43
N GLY A 31 -17.80 -2.18 -0.04
CA GLY A 31 -18.52 -3.26 -0.69
C GLY A 31 -19.02 -2.87 -2.09
N SER A 32 -19.50 -3.86 -2.84
CA SER A 32 -20.12 -3.63 -4.16
C SER A 32 -21.41 -2.81 -4.10
N ASP A 33 -21.98 -2.66 -2.91
CA ASP A 33 -23.12 -1.81 -2.57
C ASP A 33 -22.70 -0.37 -2.18
N GLY A 34 -21.41 -0.05 -2.24
CA GLY A 34 -20.86 1.24 -1.86
C GLY A 34 -20.76 1.47 -0.35
N GLN A 35 -21.20 0.51 0.48
CA GLN A 35 -21.07 0.63 1.93
C GLN A 35 -19.61 0.43 2.36
N LEU A 36 -19.13 1.30 3.25
CA LEU A 36 -17.81 1.15 3.83
C LEU A 36 -17.77 -0.12 4.68
N ARG A 37 -16.88 -1.05 4.34
CA ARG A 37 -16.68 -2.30 5.08
C ARG A 37 -15.58 -2.18 6.11
N GLN A 38 -14.46 -1.56 5.73
CA GLN A 38 -13.29 -1.53 6.59
C GLN A 38 -12.41 -0.32 6.31
N LYS A 39 -11.81 0.22 7.37
CA LYS A 39 -10.80 1.27 7.31
C LYS A 39 -9.46 0.68 7.72
N PHE A 40 -8.43 0.96 6.93
CA PHE A 40 -7.05 0.66 7.25
C PHE A 40 -6.24 1.94 7.40
N VAL A 41 -5.21 1.91 8.24
CA VAL A 41 -4.30 3.03 8.43
C VAL A 41 -2.87 2.54 8.20
N TYR A 42 -2.21 3.17 7.24
CA TYR A 42 -0.76 3.05 7.05
C TYR A 42 -0.07 4.20 7.77
N ALA A 43 0.76 3.86 8.76
CA ALA A 43 1.59 4.82 9.47
C ALA A 43 2.88 5.07 8.70
N ASN A 44 3.01 6.25 8.11
CA ASN A 44 4.22 6.66 7.40
C ASN A 44 5.28 7.12 8.41
N ARG A 45 6.49 6.61 8.26
CA ARG A 45 7.61 6.86 9.16
C ARG A 45 8.81 7.32 8.34
N PRO A 46 9.07 8.64 8.27
CA PRO A 46 10.17 9.21 7.50
C PRO A 46 11.54 8.58 7.83
N ASP A 47 11.76 8.18 9.08
CA ASP A 47 13.02 7.59 9.56
C ASP A 47 13.33 6.22 8.95
N PHE A 48 12.34 5.52 8.40
CA PHE A 48 12.53 4.19 7.79
C PHE A 48 12.76 4.25 6.27
N TYR A 49 12.78 5.44 5.67
CA TYR A 49 13.08 5.58 4.26
C TYR A 49 14.55 5.35 3.98
N LYS A 50 14.84 4.53 2.97
CA LYS A 50 16.20 4.27 2.49
C LYS A 50 16.31 4.68 1.03
N GLU A 51 17.39 5.36 0.69
CA GLU A 51 17.72 5.68 -0.71
C GLU A 51 17.80 4.37 -1.51
N VAL A 52 17.27 4.37 -2.72
CA VAL A 52 17.14 3.18 -3.57
C VAL A 52 17.23 3.58 -5.04
N LEU A 53 17.71 2.68 -5.90
CA LEU A 53 17.60 2.84 -7.35
C LEU A 53 16.30 2.20 -7.85
N TYR A 54 15.77 2.68 -8.96
CA TYR A 54 14.59 2.05 -9.57
C TYR A 54 14.86 0.57 -9.91
N GLU A 55 16.09 0.23 -10.31
CA GLU A 55 16.49 -1.15 -10.60
C GLU A 55 16.28 -2.07 -9.39
N ASP A 56 16.65 -1.63 -8.18
CA ASP A 56 16.43 -2.40 -6.94
C ASP A 56 14.94 -2.57 -6.62
N ILE A 57 14.12 -1.55 -6.93
CA ILE A 57 12.67 -1.62 -6.77
C ILE A 57 12.09 -2.65 -7.74
N ARG A 58 12.44 -2.55 -9.03
CA ARG A 58 11.97 -3.47 -10.07
C ARG A 58 12.37 -4.91 -9.77
N ASP A 59 13.60 -5.14 -9.33
CA ASP A 59 14.08 -6.49 -9.02
C ASP A 59 13.30 -7.12 -7.85
N ARG A 60 12.80 -6.31 -6.92
CA ARG A 60 12.02 -6.79 -5.77
C ARG A 60 10.51 -6.88 -6.03
N TYR A 61 9.96 -5.94 -6.80
CA TYR A 61 8.51 -5.75 -6.92
C TYR A 61 7.96 -6.00 -8.33
N GLY A 62 8.82 -6.08 -9.34
CA GLY A 62 8.44 -6.27 -10.73
C GLY A 62 7.44 -5.22 -11.20
N ASP A 63 6.42 -5.67 -11.94
CA ASP A 63 5.40 -4.79 -12.54
C ASP A 63 4.44 -4.17 -11.51
N LYS A 64 4.54 -4.54 -10.23
CA LYS A 64 3.72 -3.92 -9.16
C LYS A 64 4.09 -2.46 -8.94
N ILE A 65 5.30 -2.05 -9.32
CA ILE A 65 5.82 -0.68 -9.18
C ILE A 65 6.41 -0.24 -10.54
N PRO A 66 5.59 0.26 -11.48
CA PRO A 66 6.06 0.65 -12.80
C PRO A 66 7.03 1.83 -12.78
N GLN A 67 7.97 1.87 -13.73
CA GLN A 67 8.95 2.97 -13.83
C GLN A 67 8.25 4.32 -14.03
N ASP A 68 7.29 4.39 -14.95
CA ASP A 68 6.53 5.60 -15.26
C ASP A 68 5.85 6.18 -14.01
N ASP A 69 5.41 5.31 -13.09
CA ASP A 69 4.84 5.73 -11.82
C ASP A 69 5.89 6.27 -10.84
N THR A 70 7.10 5.71 -10.81
CA THR A 70 8.19 6.24 -9.99
C THR A 70 8.83 7.52 -10.57
N ASP A 71 8.79 7.67 -11.89
CA ASP A 71 9.31 8.82 -12.61
C ASP A 71 8.38 10.04 -12.52
N SER A 72 7.09 9.80 -12.36
CA SER A 72 6.09 10.86 -12.12
C SER A 72 6.07 11.38 -10.67
N ILE A 73 6.81 10.77 -9.74
CA ILE A 73 6.88 11.25 -8.35
C ILE A 73 7.65 12.57 -8.33
N VAL A 74 6.98 13.64 -7.87
CA VAL A 74 7.59 14.97 -7.75
C VAL A 74 8.47 15.04 -6.49
N ASN A 75 9.54 15.82 -6.54
CA ASN A 75 10.39 16.04 -5.36
C ASN A 75 9.58 16.61 -4.17
N GLY A 76 9.69 15.96 -3.01
CA GLY A 76 8.87 16.25 -1.82
C GLY A 76 7.56 15.45 -1.73
N GLU A 77 7.27 14.60 -2.72
CA GLU A 77 6.12 13.69 -2.75
C GLU A 77 6.50 12.29 -2.29
N THR A 78 5.55 11.62 -1.64
CA THR A 78 5.49 10.17 -1.50
C THR A 78 4.29 9.63 -2.27
N LYS A 79 4.54 8.69 -3.17
CA LYS A 79 3.51 7.86 -3.81
C LYS A 79 3.41 6.53 -3.05
N PHE A 80 2.22 6.21 -2.58
CA PHE A 80 1.92 4.97 -1.86
C PHE A 80 1.29 3.99 -2.83
N PHE A 81 2.05 2.96 -3.19
CA PHE A 81 1.59 1.88 -4.06
C PHE A 81 0.79 0.86 -3.25
N VAL A 82 -0.32 0.41 -3.82
CA VAL A 82 -1.27 -0.52 -3.21
C VAL A 82 -1.49 -1.67 -4.17
N PHE A 83 -1.16 -2.89 -3.77
CA PHE A 83 -1.29 -4.07 -4.64
C PHE A 83 -1.67 -5.31 -3.81
N PRO A 84 -2.39 -6.27 -4.40
CA PRO A 84 -2.78 -7.49 -3.69
C PRO A 84 -1.56 -8.30 -3.24
N ASP A 85 -1.68 -9.00 -2.13
CA ASP A 85 -0.70 -10.03 -1.76
C ASP A 85 -1.03 -11.36 -2.45
N ASP A 86 0.00 -12.06 -2.91
CA ASP A 86 -0.17 -13.32 -3.65
C ASP A 86 -0.45 -14.52 -2.73
N ARG A 87 -0.27 -14.39 -1.40
CA ARG A 87 -0.32 -15.50 -0.42
C ARG A 87 -1.34 -15.30 0.70
N HIS A 88 -1.63 -14.08 1.07
CA HIS A 88 -2.52 -13.69 2.16
C HIS A 88 -3.68 -12.90 1.60
N TRP A 89 -4.83 -13.01 2.26
CA TRP A 89 -6.01 -12.26 1.87
C TRP A 89 -5.90 -10.80 2.36
N GLY A 90 -5.30 -9.96 1.53
CA GLY A 90 -5.05 -8.55 1.85
C GLY A 90 -4.29 -7.82 0.74
N PHE A 91 -3.77 -6.66 1.08
CA PHE A 91 -2.98 -5.84 0.16
C PHE A 91 -1.74 -5.27 0.85
N HIS A 92 -0.69 -5.05 0.08
CA HIS A 92 0.47 -4.30 0.53
C HIS A 92 0.28 -2.81 0.31
N VAL A 93 0.86 -2.03 1.21
CA VAL A 93 1.16 -0.62 0.99
C VAL A 93 2.68 -0.46 0.96
N LEU A 94 3.19 0.12 -0.11
CA LEU A 94 4.61 0.40 -0.30
C LEU A 94 4.79 1.88 -0.67
N PRO A 95 5.35 2.71 0.22
CA PRO A 95 5.66 4.09 -0.15
C PRO A 95 6.99 4.21 -0.89
N VAL A 96 6.98 4.98 -1.97
CA VAL A 96 8.16 5.47 -2.67
C VAL A 96 8.12 7.00 -2.65
N ALA A 97 9.18 7.62 -2.15
CA ALA A 97 9.30 9.07 -2.11
C ALA A 97 10.38 9.57 -3.06
N ARG A 98 10.24 10.79 -3.55
CA ARG A 98 11.34 11.51 -4.23
C ARG A 98 11.82 12.66 -3.36
N ARG A 99 13.11 12.68 -3.02
CA ARG A 99 13.76 13.77 -2.25
C ARG A 99 15.13 14.06 -2.81
N ASN A 100 15.46 15.34 -2.98
CA ASN A 100 16.71 15.78 -3.60
C ASN A 100 16.97 15.06 -4.94
N GLU A 101 15.93 14.89 -5.76
CA GLU A 101 15.96 14.17 -7.05
C GLU A 101 16.36 12.68 -6.97
N ARG A 102 16.23 12.06 -5.80
CA ARG A 102 16.53 10.63 -5.57
C ARG A 102 15.31 9.90 -5.05
N LEU A 103 15.21 8.61 -5.36
CA LEU A 103 14.15 7.74 -4.85
C LEU A 103 14.50 7.21 -3.46
N TYR A 104 13.48 7.13 -2.61
CA TYR A 104 13.57 6.53 -1.29
C TYR A 104 12.41 5.56 -1.10
N LEU A 105 12.72 4.37 -0.62
CA LEU A 105 11.74 3.33 -0.30
C LEU A 105 11.46 3.35 1.20
N GLY A 106 10.19 3.48 1.58
CA GLY A 106 9.77 3.31 2.98
C GLY A 106 9.36 1.87 3.28
N SER A 107 8.83 1.65 4.48
CA SER A 107 8.46 0.31 4.95
C SER A 107 7.24 -0.26 4.23
N GLN A 108 7.40 -1.41 3.59
CA GLN A 108 6.25 -2.18 3.11
C GLN A 108 5.42 -2.69 4.28
N LYS A 109 4.09 -2.64 4.16
CA LYS A 109 3.18 -3.22 5.14
C LYS A 109 2.06 -4.00 4.47
N LEU A 110 1.85 -5.24 4.88
CA LEU A 110 0.67 -6.03 4.56
C LEU A 110 -0.49 -5.58 5.45
N LEU A 111 -1.64 -5.31 4.85
CA LEU A 111 -2.90 -5.01 5.52
C LEU A 111 -3.89 -6.15 5.15
N PRO A 112 -4.08 -7.13 6.04
CA PRO A 112 -4.99 -8.24 5.79
C PRO A 112 -6.45 -7.76 5.83
N PHE A 113 -7.31 -8.33 4.99
CA PHE A 113 -8.75 -8.12 5.08
C PHE A 113 -9.38 -8.85 6.26
N GLU A 114 -8.74 -9.93 6.72
CA GLU A 114 -9.11 -10.58 7.95
C GLU A 114 -8.78 -9.66 9.14
N THR A 115 -9.78 -9.31 9.93
CA THR A 115 -9.59 -8.75 11.27
C THR A 115 -8.97 -9.84 12.15
N ASP A 116 -8.12 -9.49 13.11
CA ASP A 116 -7.60 -10.37 14.17
C ASP A 116 -8.74 -11.00 15.03
N LEU A 117 -9.59 -11.83 14.44
CA LEU A 117 -10.52 -12.73 15.13
C LEU A 117 -9.98 -14.16 15.16
N SER A 118 -8.75 -14.38 14.70
CA SER A 118 -8.07 -15.68 14.72
C SER A 118 -7.36 -16.00 16.05
N GLU A 119 -7.65 -15.30 17.15
CA GLU A 119 -7.17 -15.73 18.48
C GLU A 119 -8.20 -16.55 19.29
N LEU A 120 -9.46 -16.65 18.88
CA LEU A 120 -10.44 -17.50 19.57
C LEU A 120 -11.45 -18.08 18.58
N ASP A 121 -11.06 -19.15 17.89
CA ASP A 121 -11.93 -20.31 17.67
C ASP A 121 -11.05 -21.47 17.19
N PHE A 122 -10.36 -22.10 18.15
CA PHE A 122 -9.96 -23.50 17.99
C PHE A 122 -11.25 -24.31 17.83
N PHE A 123 -11.65 -24.60 16.60
CA PHE A 123 -12.65 -25.62 16.34
C PHE A 123 -11.97 -26.98 16.49
N ASP A 124 -12.16 -27.65 17.63
CA ASP A 124 -11.49 -28.93 17.92
C ASP A 124 -12.04 -30.10 17.11
N GLY A 125 -13.06 -29.91 16.26
CA GLY A 125 -13.57 -30.93 15.35
C GLY A 125 -14.04 -32.22 16.04
N MET A 126 -14.18 -32.26 17.37
CA MET A 126 -14.63 -33.44 18.10
C MET A 126 -16.12 -33.32 18.43
N LYS A 127 -16.88 -33.74 17.41
CA LYS A 127 -18.17 -34.45 17.46
C LYS A 127 -19.48 -33.66 17.37
#